data_AF-A0A1H9HBM3-F1
#
_entry.id   AF-A0A1H9HBM3-F1
#
_cell.length_a   1.000
_cell.length_b   1.000
_cell.length_c   1.000
_cell.angle_alpha   90.00
_cell.angle_beta   90.00
_cell.angle_gamma   90.00
#
_symmetry.space_group_name_H-M   'P 1'
#
loop_
_entity.id
_entity.type
_entity.pdbx_description
1 polymer ?
#
loop_
_entity_poly.entity_id
_entity_poly.type
_entity_poly.pdbx_seq_one_letter_code
_entity_poly.pdbx_strand_id
1 'polypeptide(L)'
;MISQLKLSDTKGSDRMAEEKIQRLIQEQVPGKQITLAHVIASPISEIYESIGIENNGAIGILTLSPCETAMIAADLAAKSAGVEIGFLDRFTGSVVLSGDIQSVEESLTNVVEVFQHSLGFSVVDVTKT
;
A
#
# COMPACT_ATOMS: atom_id res chain seq x y z
N MET A 1 45.83 -13.55 65.35
CA MET A 1 46.27 -14.96 65.35
C MET A 1 45.46 -15.69 64.29
N ILE A 2 46.08 -15.88 63.11
CA ILE A 2 45.99 -17.06 62.22
C ILE A 2 44.62 -17.32 61.56
N SER A 3 44.44 -16.93 60.28
CA SER A 3 44.46 -17.78 59.06
C SER A 3 43.22 -18.68 58.94
N GLN A 4 42.48 -18.66 57.82
CA GLN A 4 42.77 -19.47 56.64
C GLN A 4 42.36 -18.76 55.34
N LEU A 5 43.19 -18.93 54.32
CA LEU A 5 43.10 -18.43 52.96
C LEU A 5 43.02 -19.65 52.01
N LYS A 6 42.29 -19.50 50.89
CA LYS A 6 42.16 -20.38 49.70
C LYS A 6 41.13 -21.51 49.85
N LEU A 7 40.32 -21.86 48.85
CA LEU A 7 40.63 -21.99 47.42
C LEU A 7 39.61 -21.30 46.49
N SER A 8 40.17 -20.80 45.40
CA SER A 8 39.54 -20.43 44.13
C SER A 8 38.84 -21.62 43.47
N ASP A 9 37.61 -21.43 43.03
CA ASP A 9 37.09 -22.10 41.83
C ASP A 9 36.49 -21.05 40.90
N THR A 10 37.31 -20.69 39.91
CA THR A 10 36.89 -20.03 38.68
C THR A 10 35.94 -20.95 37.93
N LYS A 11 34.66 -20.59 37.86
CA LYS A 11 33.80 -20.97 36.74
C LYS A 11 33.01 -19.75 36.30
N GLY A 12 33.49 -19.13 35.23
CA GLY A 12 32.65 -18.28 34.40
C GLY A 12 31.51 -19.12 33.84
N SER A 13 30.32 -18.55 33.82
CA SER A 13 29.31 -18.82 32.80
C SER A 13 28.24 -17.74 32.93
N ASP A 14 28.46 -16.67 32.19
CA ASP A 14 27.45 -15.98 31.39
C ASP A 14 26.02 -16.01 31.96
N ARG A 15 25.71 -15.03 32.82
CA ARG A 15 24.32 -14.66 33.08
C ARG A 15 24.02 -13.43 32.23
N MET A 16 23.72 -13.66 30.95
CA MET A 16 23.02 -12.67 30.16
C MET A 16 21.74 -12.32 30.93
N ALA A 17 21.61 -11.05 31.31
CA ALA A 17 20.37 -10.53 31.87
C ALA A 17 19.26 -10.88 30.88
N GLU A 18 18.29 -11.68 31.30
CA GLU A 18 17.07 -11.90 30.54
C GLU A 18 16.39 -10.53 30.36
N GLU A 19 16.61 -9.90 29.21
CA GLU A 19 15.83 -8.73 28.81
C GLU A 19 14.37 -9.17 28.78
N LYS A 20 13.61 -8.64 29.74
CA LYS A 20 12.22 -9.02 29.96
C LYS A 20 11.38 -8.50 28.80
N ILE A 21 11.15 -9.34 27.78
CA ILE A 21 10.34 -9.00 26.61
C ILE A 21 8.94 -8.55 27.06
N GLN A 22 8.61 -7.29 26.78
CA GLN A 22 7.28 -6.73 27.07
C GLN A 22 6.28 -7.27 26.04
N ARG A 23 5.22 -7.93 26.53
CA ARG A 23 4.10 -8.39 25.67
C ARG A 23 3.04 -7.28 25.61
N LEU A 24 2.65 -6.91 24.39
CA LEU A 24 1.59 -5.93 24.12
C LEU A 24 0.51 -6.61 23.27
N ILE A 25 -0.76 -6.45 23.65
CA ILE A 25 -1.90 -6.81 22.81
C ILE A 25 -2.22 -5.61 21.95
N GLN A 26 -2.22 -5.78 20.63
CA GLN A 26 -2.57 -4.75 19.68
C GLN A 26 -3.74 -5.23 18.82
N GLU A 27 -4.82 -4.45 18.84
CA GLU A 27 -5.89 -4.58 17.85
C GLU A 27 -5.50 -3.74 16.63
N GLN A 28 -5.44 -4.38 15.46
CA GLN A 28 -5.12 -3.73 14.21
C GLN A 28 -6.40 -3.54 13.41
N VAL A 29 -6.67 -2.28 13.06
CA VAL A 29 -7.76 -1.90 12.16
C VAL A 29 -7.18 -1.21 10.94
N PRO A 30 -7.74 -1.42 9.73
CA PRO A 30 -7.24 -0.74 8.55
C PRO A 30 -7.51 0.77 8.65
N GLY A 31 -6.51 1.56 8.27
CA GLY A 31 -6.68 3.00 8.06
C GLY A 31 -7.51 3.28 6.81
N LYS A 32 -8.02 4.51 6.68
CA LYS A 32 -8.65 5.03 5.45
C LYS A 32 -7.66 5.86 4.67
N GLN A 33 -6.99 5.25 3.69
CA GLN A 33 -5.91 5.89 2.96
C GLN A 33 -5.84 5.47 1.49
N ILE A 34 -5.55 6.41 0.60
CA ILE A 34 -4.99 6.15 -0.73
C ILE A 34 -3.48 6.36 -0.64
N THR A 35 -2.71 5.29 -0.86
CA THR A 35 -1.25 5.31 -0.73
C THR A 35 -0.53 5.54 -2.06
N LEU A 36 -1.22 5.30 -3.18
CA LEU A 36 -0.70 5.51 -4.53
C LEU A 36 -1.85 5.94 -5.44
N ALA A 37 -1.61 6.98 -6.22
CA ALA A 37 -2.40 7.38 -7.39
C ALA A 37 -1.42 7.80 -8.48
N HIS A 38 -1.21 6.93 -9.48
CA HIS A 38 -0.13 7.10 -10.45
C HIS A 38 -0.59 6.85 -11.89
N VAL A 39 -0.17 7.72 -12.80
CA VAL A 39 -0.36 7.58 -14.24
C VAL A 39 0.97 7.13 -14.87
N ILE A 40 0.95 6.03 -15.61
CA ILE A 40 2.02 5.65 -16.53
C ILE A 40 1.55 6.02 -17.93
N ALA A 41 2.08 7.12 -18.49
CA ALA A 41 1.57 7.69 -19.73
C ALA A 41 1.88 6.85 -20.97
N SER A 42 3.00 6.11 -20.95
CA SER A 42 3.40 5.21 -22.02
C SER A 42 4.06 3.94 -21.45
N PRO A 43 3.25 2.98 -20.96
CA PRO A 43 3.75 1.71 -20.46
C PRO A 43 4.38 0.89 -21.59
N ILE A 44 5.45 0.16 -21.28
CA ILE A 44 6.03 -0.81 -22.20
C ILE A 44 5.07 -2.00 -22.37
N SER A 45 5.10 -2.65 -23.54
CA SER A 45 4.16 -3.73 -23.91
C SER A 45 4.12 -4.88 -22.88
N GLU A 46 5.26 -5.21 -22.29
CA GLU A 46 5.40 -6.26 -21.28
C GLU A 46 4.58 -5.99 -20.02
N ILE A 47 4.32 -4.73 -19.69
CA ILE A 47 3.47 -4.36 -18.54
C ILE A 47 2.02 -4.74 -18.80
N TYR A 48 1.49 -4.44 -19.99
CA TYR A 48 0.13 -4.81 -20.38
C TYR A 48 -0.07 -6.32 -20.33
N GLU A 49 0.87 -7.08 -20.89
CA GLU A 49 0.83 -8.55 -20.90
C GLU A 49 0.89 -9.12 -19.48
N SER A 50 1.72 -8.55 -18.60
CA SER A 50 1.89 -9.04 -17.23
C SER A 50 0.63 -8.85 -16.36
N ILE A 51 -0.14 -7.79 -16.61
CA ILE A 51 -1.37 -7.46 -15.88
C ILE A 51 -2.60 -8.10 -16.57
N GLY A 52 -2.45 -8.52 -17.83
CA GLY A 52 -3.51 -9.18 -18.60
C GLY A 52 -4.57 -8.20 -19.13
N ILE A 53 -4.15 -6.99 -19.51
CA ILE A 53 -5.01 -5.93 -20.02
C ILE A 53 -4.66 -5.57 -21.46
N GLU A 54 -5.60 -4.99 -22.20
CA GLU A 54 -5.36 -4.55 -23.56
C GLU A 54 -4.38 -3.36 -23.60
N ASN A 55 -3.53 -3.32 -24.63
CA ASN A 55 -2.58 -2.23 -24.84
C ASN A 55 -3.31 -0.98 -25.35
N ASN A 56 -3.92 -0.25 -24.42
CA ASN A 56 -4.77 0.89 -24.69
C ASN A 56 -4.28 2.14 -23.94
N GLY A 57 -3.23 2.76 -24.47
CA GLY A 57 -2.82 4.12 -24.10
C GLY A 57 -1.96 4.22 -22.84
N ALA A 58 -2.53 4.79 -21.79
CA ALA A 58 -1.92 5.01 -20.49
C ALA A 58 -2.53 4.06 -19.45
N ILE A 59 -1.79 3.84 -18.36
CA ILE A 59 -2.27 3.06 -17.22
C ILE A 59 -2.41 3.96 -16.00
N GLY A 60 -3.53 3.84 -15.29
CA GLY A 60 -3.73 4.41 -13.95
C GLY A 60 -3.60 3.34 -12.88
N ILE A 61 -2.89 3.61 -11.80
CA ILE A 61 -2.69 2.68 -10.68
C ILE A 61 -3.15 3.35 -9.39
N LEU A 62 -4.02 2.66 -8.65
CA LEU A 62 -4.42 3.03 -7.30
C LEU A 62 -4.06 1.95 -6.30
N THR A 63 -3.68 2.36 -5.09
CA THR A 63 -3.58 1.47 -3.92
C THR A 63 -4.34 2.09 -2.76
N LEU A 64 -5.30 1.34 -2.22
CA LEU A 64 -6.25 1.80 -1.22
C LEU A 64 -6.25 0.90 0.02
N SER A 65 -6.47 1.51 1.17
CA SER A 65 -6.80 0.85 2.43
C SER A 65 -8.06 1.51 3.01
N PRO A 66 -9.08 0.75 3.45
CA PRO A 66 -9.20 -0.71 3.39
C PRO A 66 -9.45 -1.23 1.96
N CYS A 67 -9.09 -2.50 1.70
CA CYS A 67 -9.02 -3.09 0.35
C CYS A 67 -10.37 -3.13 -0.38
N GLU A 68 -11.49 -3.24 0.35
CA GLU A 68 -12.85 -3.27 -0.22
C GLU A 68 -13.20 -1.98 -0.95
N THR A 69 -12.51 -0.87 -0.63
CA THR A 69 -12.74 0.42 -1.28
C THR A 69 -12.24 0.46 -2.72
N ALA A 70 -11.45 -0.53 -3.17
CA ALA A 70 -11.10 -0.72 -4.58
C ALA A 70 -12.34 -0.82 -5.48
N MET A 71 -13.44 -1.43 -4.99
CA MET A 71 -14.69 -1.50 -5.74
C MET A 71 -15.32 -0.13 -5.96
N ILE A 72 -15.25 0.75 -4.95
CA ILE A 72 -15.79 2.10 -5.00
C ILE A 72 -14.93 2.98 -5.92
N ALA A 73 -13.59 2.87 -5.80
CA ALA A 73 -12.66 3.61 -6.63
C ALA A 73 -12.80 3.26 -8.12
N ALA A 74 -12.93 1.97 -8.44
CA ALA A 74 -13.09 1.52 -9.82
C ALA A 74 -14.42 1.98 -10.45
N ASP A 75 -15.53 1.88 -9.71
CA ASP A 75 -16.85 2.34 -10.17
C ASP A 75 -16.87 3.86 -10.40
N LEU A 76 -16.22 4.62 -9.51
CA LEU A 76 -16.10 6.08 -9.65
C LEU A 76 -15.22 6.46 -10.84
N ALA A 77 -14.06 5.82 -11.00
CA ALA A 77 -13.14 6.06 -12.11
C ALA A 77 -13.82 5.85 -13.47
N ALA A 78 -14.51 4.71 -13.66
CA ALA A 78 -15.21 4.39 -14.90
C ALA A 78 -16.37 5.34 -15.23
N LYS A 79 -16.87 6.11 -14.25
CA LYS A 79 -17.90 7.15 -14.45
C LYS A 79 -17.32 8.55 -14.65
N SER A 80 -16.02 8.73 -14.38
CA SER A 80 -15.38 10.05 -14.40
C SER A 80 -14.93 10.46 -15.80
N ALA A 81 -14.29 9.54 -16.54
CA ALA A 81 -13.82 9.76 -17.90
C ALA A 81 -13.87 8.47 -18.73
N GLY A 82 -13.39 8.53 -19.98
CA GLY A 82 -13.35 7.39 -20.90
C GLY A 82 -12.26 6.37 -20.57
N VAL A 83 -12.31 5.78 -19.36
CA VAL A 83 -11.38 4.74 -18.90
C VAL A 83 -12.06 3.38 -18.78
N GLU A 84 -11.26 2.33 -18.93
CA GLU A 84 -11.67 0.95 -18.69
C GLU A 84 -11.00 0.41 -17.42
N ILE A 85 -11.71 -0.47 -16.71
CA ILE A 85 -11.14 -1.17 -15.54
C ILE A 85 -10.37 -2.38 -16.06
N GLY A 86 -9.05 -2.25 -16.11
CA GLY A 86 -8.17 -3.35 -16.51
C GLY A 86 -8.04 -4.41 -15.43
N PHE A 87 -7.90 -3.99 -14.17
CA PHE A 87 -7.76 -4.92 -13.04
C PHE A 87 -8.34 -4.33 -11.76
N LEU A 88 -8.96 -5.18 -10.95
CA LEU A 88 -9.54 -4.80 -9.65
C LEU A 88 -9.28 -5.93 -8.65
N ASP A 89 -8.51 -5.62 -7.60
CA ASP A 89 -8.20 -6.55 -6.53
C ASP A 89 -8.67 -6.03 -5.17
N ARG A 90 -9.80 -6.57 -4.72
CA ARG A 90 -10.40 -6.27 -3.42
C ARG A 90 -9.69 -6.93 -2.23
N PHE A 91 -8.69 -7.76 -2.46
CA PHE A 91 -7.88 -8.38 -1.41
C PHE A 91 -6.64 -7.54 -1.10
N THR A 92 -6.06 -6.91 -2.11
CA THR A 92 -4.88 -6.02 -1.95
C THR A 92 -5.23 -4.54 -1.97
N GLY A 93 -6.43 -4.17 -2.40
CA GLY A 93 -6.85 -2.78 -2.54
C GLY A 93 -6.27 -2.11 -3.79
N SER A 94 -5.94 -2.89 -4.81
CA SER A 94 -5.30 -2.40 -6.04
C SER A 94 -6.31 -2.24 -7.17
N VAL A 95 -6.24 -1.12 -7.90
CA VAL A 95 -7.04 -0.88 -9.11
C VAL A 95 -6.11 -0.44 -10.24
N VAL A 96 -6.29 -1.02 -11.42
CA VAL A 96 -5.60 -0.64 -12.64
C VAL A 96 -6.64 -0.19 -13.67
N LEU A 97 -6.44 1.00 -14.21
CA LEU A 97 -7.25 1.62 -15.24
C LEU A 97 -6.45 1.70 -16.53
N SER A 98 -7.12 1.63 -17.68
CA SER A 98 -6.55 1.90 -19.00
C SER A 98 -7.38 2.94 -19.76
N GLY A 99 -6.74 3.70 -20.64
CA GLY A 99 -7.40 4.74 -21.43
C GLY A 99 -6.40 5.75 -21.98
N ASP A 100 -6.87 6.83 -22.60
CA ASP A 100 -5.97 7.92 -22.95
C ASP A 100 -5.41 8.63 -21.70
N ILE A 101 -4.26 9.28 -21.86
CA ILE A 101 -3.52 9.91 -20.76
C ILE A 101 -4.39 10.90 -19.98
N GLN A 102 -5.23 11.70 -20.67
CA GLN A 102 -6.05 12.71 -20.04
C GLN A 102 -7.20 12.07 -19.26
N SER A 103 -7.90 11.10 -19.86
CA SER A 103 -8.97 10.37 -19.18
C SER A 103 -8.49 9.65 -17.93
N VAL A 104 -7.30 9.03 -17.97
CA VAL A 104 -6.71 8.35 -16.81
C VAL A 104 -6.38 9.36 -15.70
N GLU A 105 -5.71 10.47 -16.04
CA GLU A 105 -5.34 11.51 -15.07
C GLU A 105 -6.56 12.17 -14.42
N GLU A 106 -7.59 12.47 -15.21
CA GLU A 106 -8.86 13.02 -14.73
C GLU A 106 -9.60 12.02 -13.82
N SER A 107 -9.64 10.75 -14.21
CA SER A 107 -10.26 9.69 -13.40
C SER A 107 -9.57 9.52 -12.05
N LEU A 108 -8.23 9.48 -12.02
CA LEU A 108 -7.49 9.37 -10.76
C LEU A 108 -7.69 10.60 -9.88
N THR A 109 -7.69 11.79 -10.46
CA THR A 109 -7.91 13.05 -9.74
C THR A 109 -9.30 13.06 -9.09
N ASN A 110 -10.34 12.71 -9.84
CA ASN A 110 -11.70 12.62 -9.32
C ASN A 110 -11.82 11.62 -8.16
N VAL A 111 -11.22 10.43 -8.31
CA VAL A 111 -11.21 9.41 -7.26
C VAL A 111 -10.56 9.94 -5.98
N VAL A 112 -9.37 10.54 -6.10
CA VAL A 112 -8.64 11.10 -4.96
C VAL A 112 -9.46 12.18 -4.25
N GLU A 113 -10.05 13.11 -5.01
CA GLU A 113 -10.87 14.20 -4.47
C GLU A 113 -12.11 13.67 -3.73
N VAL A 114 -12.86 12.73 -4.33
CA VAL A 114 -14.06 12.16 -3.70
C VAL A 114 -13.69 11.39 -2.44
N PHE A 115 -12.61 10.60 -2.46
CA PHE A 115 -12.17 9.87 -1.28
C PHE A 115 -11.73 10.81 -0.16
N GLN A 116 -11.02 11.88 -0.49
CA GLN A 116 -10.60 12.88 0.48
C GLN A 116 -11.79 13.64 1.08
N HIS A 117 -12.68 14.17 0.23
CA HIS A 117 -13.71 15.11 0.65
C HIS A 117 -15.00 14.43 1.13
N SER A 118 -15.42 13.33 0.50
CA SER A 118 -16.67 12.64 0.85
C SER A 118 -16.46 11.51 1.85
N LEU A 119 -15.35 10.77 1.73
CA LEU A 119 -15.09 9.59 2.58
C LEU A 119 -14.07 9.85 3.70
N GLY A 120 -13.41 11.02 3.69
CA GLY A 120 -12.44 11.41 4.71
C GLY A 120 -11.21 10.51 4.74
N PHE A 121 -10.68 10.15 3.57
CA PHE A 121 -9.43 9.41 3.43
C PHE A 121 -8.23 10.35 3.53
N SER A 122 -7.12 9.85 4.08
CA SER A 122 -5.82 10.44 3.82
C SER A 122 -5.39 10.07 2.39
N VAL A 123 -4.94 11.03 1.59
CA VAL A 123 -4.64 10.79 0.18
C VAL A 123 -3.27 11.34 -0.20
N VAL A 124 -2.73 10.80 -1.29
CA VAL A 124 -1.53 11.31 -1.97
C VAL A 124 -1.94 12.10 -3.20
N ASP A 125 -1.04 12.95 -3.69
CA ASP A 125 -1.22 13.63 -4.97
C ASP A 125 -1.15 12.62 -6.12
N VAL A 126 -1.87 12.92 -7.21
CA VAL A 126 -1.73 12.17 -8.45
C VAL A 126 -0.34 12.43 -9.04
N THR A 127 0.39 11.35 -9.30
CA THR A 127 1.76 11.39 -9.84
C THR A 127 1.77 10.80 -11.26
N LYS A 128 2.82 11.09 -12.04
CA LYS A 128 2.87 10.71 -13.47
C LYS A 128 4.28 10.36 -13.91
N THR A 129 4.40 9.35 -14.77
CA THR A 129 5.62 9.00 -15.53
C THR A 129 5.34 8.88 -17.02
#